data_AF-A0A2G2K1D3-F1
#
_entry.id   AF-A0A2G2K1D3-F1
#
_cell.length_a   1.000
_cell.length_b   1.000
_cell.length_c   1.000
_cell.angle_alpha   90.00
_cell.angle_beta   90.00
_cell.angle_gamma   90.00
#
_symmetry.space_group_name_H-M   'P 1'
#
loop_
_entity.id
_entity.type
_entity.pdbx_description
1 polymer ?
#
loop_
_entity_poly.entity_id
_entity_poly.type
_entity_poly.pdbx_seq_one_letter_code
_entity_poly.pdbx_strand_id
1 'polypeptide(L)'
;MKKTYFGLLLALGITVGACQQDEATVTTEKPTASKTQKSKLMRQANAWKTTPISKELVHNQQNISHYAFDVHALQTLIDNSTVTYVWFDLGINAKNQITFTATGEDVNDAIVEQVTSKIVSTKTYQANFSVFNTVKDISFGDKFNHILTNKDAYQYLTAMKSAYNNFEASLDQEGQRVERFGLDAMVVKRMLMTQNIHRLGLFLGQNKKQKMTTVFIGMDQGNNLLIDASTDISTAGKAFDFTSPCPSFCDSCTYCKQYCDSPWWMCCIGC
;
A
#
# COMPACT_ATOMS: atom_id res chain seq x y z
N MET A 1 -34.45 15.34 66.43
CA MET A 1 -33.80 15.87 67.65
C MET A 1 -32.80 14.83 68.18
N LYS A 2 -31.53 15.24 68.38
CA LYS A 2 -30.57 14.85 69.46
C LYS A 2 -30.61 13.37 69.93
N LYS A 3 -29.54 12.56 69.93
CA LYS A 3 -28.13 12.80 70.33
C LYS A 3 -27.22 11.63 69.87
N THR A 4 -25.96 12.00 69.68
CA THR A 4 -24.73 11.22 69.63
C THR A 4 -24.56 10.19 70.75
N TYR A 5 -23.87 9.07 70.46
CA TYR A 5 -22.88 8.51 71.39
C TYR A 5 -21.66 7.94 70.65
N PHE A 6 -20.52 8.26 71.26
CA PHE A 6 -19.13 7.94 70.96
C PHE A 6 -18.83 6.52 71.44
N GLY A 7 -18.03 5.75 70.69
CA GLY A 7 -17.61 4.41 71.10
C GLY A 7 -16.34 4.00 70.36
N LEU A 8 -15.20 4.51 70.83
CA LEU A 8 -13.86 4.15 70.42
C LEU A 8 -13.44 2.87 71.17
N LEU A 9 -13.09 1.80 70.46
CA LEU A 9 -12.36 0.66 71.03
C LEU A 9 -11.29 0.19 70.03
N LEU A 10 -10.06 0.53 70.36
CA LEU A 10 -8.83 -0.06 69.84
C LEU A 10 -8.68 -1.48 70.41
N ALA A 11 -8.38 -2.44 69.54
CA ALA A 11 -7.67 -3.66 69.92
C ALA A 11 -6.62 -3.98 68.86
N LEU A 12 -5.36 -3.77 69.24
CA LEU A 12 -4.16 -4.31 68.59
C LEU A 12 -4.15 -5.85 68.75
N GLY A 13 -3.57 -6.57 67.77
CA GLY A 13 -2.89 -7.82 68.12
C GLY A 13 -2.75 -8.91 67.04
N ILE A 14 -1.69 -8.77 66.24
CA ILE A 14 -0.74 -9.83 65.82
C ILE A 14 -1.19 -10.88 64.77
N THR A 15 -0.31 -10.93 63.76
CA THR A 15 -0.18 -11.76 62.57
C THR A 15 0.04 -13.26 62.81
N VAL A 16 -0.47 -14.10 61.91
CA VAL A 16 0.22 -15.32 61.47
C VAL A 16 -0.05 -15.52 59.98
N GLY A 17 1.02 -15.73 59.21
CA GLY A 17 0.98 -15.80 57.76
C GLY A 17 0.47 -17.14 57.23
N ALA A 18 -0.02 -17.07 56.00
CA ALA A 18 0.07 -18.15 55.03
C ALA A 18 0.33 -17.51 53.66
N CYS A 19 1.49 -17.81 53.08
CA CYS A 19 1.79 -17.57 51.68
C CYS A 19 0.76 -18.31 50.82
N GLN A 20 0.04 -17.59 49.96
CA GLN A 20 -0.33 -18.13 48.66
C GLN A 20 0.07 -17.12 47.59
N GLN A 21 1.10 -17.54 46.88
CA GLN A 21 1.72 -16.92 45.74
C GLN A 21 0.88 -17.34 44.53
N ASP A 22 -0.11 -16.52 44.16
CA ASP A 22 -0.76 -16.62 42.85
C ASP A 22 -0.42 -15.34 42.08
N GLU A 23 0.72 -15.39 41.39
CA GLU A 23 1.04 -14.49 40.30
C GLU A 23 0.05 -14.76 39.15
N ALA A 24 -1.00 -13.95 39.08
CA ALA A 24 -1.70 -13.69 37.84
C ALA A 24 -1.77 -12.18 37.67
N THR A 25 -0.62 -11.57 37.37
CA THR A 25 -0.58 -10.27 36.73
C THR A 25 -1.18 -10.46 35.33
N VAL A 26 -2.51 -10.33 35.22
CA VAL A 26 -3.17 -10.06 33.94
C VAL A 26 -2.75 -8.64 33.58
N THR A 27 -1.53 -8.53 33.04
CA THR A 27 -1.08 -7.33 32.35
C THR A 27 -2.00 -7.20 31.16
N THR A 28 -3.05 -6.39 31.33
CA THR A 28 -3.85 -5.92 30.21
C THR A 28 -2.96 -4.93 29.46
N GLU A 29 -1.98 -5.46 28.71
CA GLU A 29 -1.14 -4.66 27.83
C GLU A 29 -2.07 -4.03 26.80
N LYS A 30 -2.36 -2.74 27.00
CA LYS A 30 -2.98 -1.91 25.98
C LYS A 30 -2.12 -2.05 24.72
N PRO A 31 -2.65 -2.60 23.60
CA PRO A 31 -1.82 -2.86 22.44
C PRO A 31 -1.17 -1.56 21.97
N THR A 32 0.15 -1.59 21.85
CA THR A 32 0.95 -0.48 21.30
C THR A 32 0.36 -0.04 19.96
N ALA A 33 0.40 1.25 19.62
CA ALA A 33 -0.24 1.80 18.42
C ALA A 33 0.10 1.00 17.13
N SER A 34 1.35 0.54 17.00
CA SER A 34 1.83 -0.31 15.91
C SER A 34 1.13 -1.68 15.83
N LYS A 35 0.91 -2.36 16.97
CA LYS A 35 0.17 -3.65 17.01
C LYS A 35 -1.28 -3.47 16.53
N THR A 36 -1.91 -2.37 16.95
CA THR A 36 -3.29 -2.03 16.54
C THR A 36 -3.35 -1.72 15.04
N GLN A 37 -2.39 -0.98 14.49
CA GLN A 37 -2.32 -0.69 13.05
C GLN A 37 -2.09 -1.95 12.22
N LYS A 38 -1.15 -2.82 12.61
CA LYS A 38 -0.89 -4.10 11.92
C LYS A 38 -2.15 -4.98 11.88
N SER A 39 -2.86 -5.12 13.01
CA SER A 39 -4.11 -5.90 13.03
C SER A 39 -5.20 -5.33 12.12
N LYS A 40 -5.27 -4.01 11.95
CA LYS A 40 -6.21 -3.36 11.02
C LYS A 40 -5.84 -3.68 9.56
N LEU A 41 -4.57 -3.60 9.18
CA LEU A 41 -4.11 -3.96 7.85
C LEU A 41 -4.37 -5.44 7.54
N MET A 42 -4.05 -6.35 8.47
CA MET A 42 -4.31 -7.78 8.30
C MET A 42 -5.80 -8.06 8.07
N ARG A 43 -6.69 -7.36 8.77
CA ARG A 43 -8.14 -7.47 8.54
C ARG A 43 -8.55 -6.98 7.16
N GLN A 44 -7.96 -5.89 6.68
CA GLN A 44 -8.24 -5.35 5.33
C GLN A 44 -7.76 -6.31 4.23
N ALA A 45 -6.54 -6.82 4.35
CA ALA A 45 -5.96 -7.79 3.43
C ALA A 45 -6.78 -9.09 3.41
N ASN A 46 -7.18 -9.60 4.59
CA ASN A 46 -8.04 -10.79 4.67
C ASN A 46 -9.40 -10.54 4.01
N ALA A 47 -10.04 -9.39 4.27
CA ALA A 47 -11.30 -9.06 3.62
C ALA A 47 -11.15 -9.04 2.09
N TRP A 48 -10.07 -8.46 1.57
CA TRP A 48 -9.78 -8.47 0.13
C TRP A 48 -9.61 -9.89 -0.43
N LYS A 49 -8.85 -10.76 0.24
CA LYS A 49 -8.64 -12.15 -0.19
C LYS A 49 -9.92 -12.97 -0.23
N THR A 50 -10.74 -12.86 0.82
CA THR A 50 -11.88 -13.76 1.01
C THR A 50 -13.16 -13.24 0.36
N THR A 51 -13.24 -11.96 -0.03
CA THR A 51 -14.44 -11.42 -0.66
C THR A 51 -14.62 -12.03 -2.06
N PRO A 52 -15.77 -12.63 -2.40
CA PRO A 52 -16.02 -13.11 -3.76
C PRO A 52 -15.94 -11.98 -4.79
N ILE A 53 -15.40 -12.24 -5.99
CA ILE A 53 -15.43 -11.26 -7.10
C ILE A 53 -16.85 -11.16 -7.64
N SER A 54 -17.66 -10.30 -7.02
CA SER A 54 -19.06 -10.11 -7.39
C SER A 54 -19.19 -9.19 -8.60
N LYS A 55 -20.33 -9.28 -9.31
CA LYS A 55 -20.67 -8.33 -10.38
C LYS A 55 -20.68 -6.88 -9.89
N GLU A 56 -21.08 -6.66 -8.64
CA GLU A 56 -21.07 -5.35 -8.01
C GLU A 56 -19.65 -4.81 -7.81
N LEU A 57 -18.72 -5.64 -7.32
CA LEU A 57 -17.31 -5.27 -7.17
C LEU A 57 -16.70 -4.87 -8.52
N VAL A 58 -16.91 -5.69 -9.54
CA VAL A 58 -16.43 -5.40 -10.91
C VAL A 58 -17.05 -4.11 -11.44
N HIS A 59 -18.36 -3.93 -11.29
CA HIS A 59 -19.06 -2.72 -11.72
C HIS A 59 -18.51 -1.47 -11.00
N ASN A 60 -18.32 -1.56 -9.69
CA ASN A 60 -17.77 -0.47 -8.90
C ASN A 60 -16.34 -0.15 -9.35
N GLN A 61 -15.52 -1.16 -9.63
CA GLN A 61 -14.16 -0.99 -10.10
C GLN A 61 -14.09 -0.34 -11.49
N GLN A 62 -15.01 -0.68 -12.40
CA GLN A 62 -15.14 -0.03 -13.72
C GLN A 62 -15.47 1.46 -13.61
N ASN A 63 -16.14 1.89 -12.53
CA ASN A 63 -16.49 3.29 -12.27
C ASN A 63 -15.39 4.07 -11.53
N ILE A 64 -14.31 3.41 -11.11
CA ILE A 64 -13.15 4.06 -10.50
C ILE A 64 -12.18 4.47 -11.60
N SER A 65 -11.69 5.71 -11.56
CA SER A 65 -10.63 6.17 -12.44
C SER A 65 -9.26 5.85 -11.86
N HIS A 66 -9.03 6.21 -10.60
CA HIS A 66 -7.76 6.04 -9.91
C HIS A 66 -7.93 6.21 -8.40
N TYR A 67 -6.85 5.93 -7.69
CA TYR A 67 -6.68 6.10 -6.25
C TYR A 67 -5.68 7.23 -6.04
N ALA A 68 -6.14 8.36 -5.52
CA ALA A 68 -5.32 9.55 -5.34
C ALA A 68 -4.69 9.56 -3.94
N PHE A 69 -3.37 9.57 -3.88
CA PHE A 69 -2.63 9.85 -2.66
C PHE A 69 -2.28 11.33 -2.56
N ASP A 70 -2.36 11.85 -1.34
CA ASP A 70 -1.88 13.18 -1.01
C ASP A 70 -0.34 13.19 -1.02
N VAL A 71 0.25 14.09 -1.81
CA VAL A 71 1.71 14.16 -1.98
C VAL A 71 2.39 14.60 -0.70
N HIS A 72 1.81 15.53 0.06
CA HIS A 72 2.41 16.02 1.31
C HIS A 72 2.44 14.92 2.37
N ALA A 73 1.35 14.15 2.51
CA ALA A 73 1.30 13.00 3.39
C ALA A 73 2.31 11.92 2.98
N LEU A 74 2.44 11.62 1.69
CA LEU A 74 3.45 10.69 1.20
C LEU A 74 4.88 11.22 1.42
N GLN A 75 5.14 12.51 1.23
CA GLN A 75 6.44 13.13 1.50
C GLN A 75 6.80 13.02 2.99
N THR A 76 5.85 13.28 3.88
CA THR A 76 6.05 13.11 5.33
C THR A 76 6.45 11.66 5.65
N LEU A 77 5.77 10.68 5.04
CA LEU A 77 6.07 9.27 5.19
C LEU A 77 7.51 8.91 4.78
N ILE A 78 7.96 9.37 3.60
CA ILE A 78 9.27 8.99 3.04
C ILE A 78 10.45 9.87 3.48
N ASP A 79 10.19 11.04 4.07
CA ASP A 79 11.23 11.86 4.68
C ASP A 79 11.59 11.39 6.09
N ASN A 80 10.80 10.47 6.66
CA ASN A 80 11.21 9.73 7.84
C ASN A 80 12.37 8.78 7.49
N SER A 81 13.55 9.06 8.06
CA SER A 81 14.78 8.30 7.79
C SER A 81 14.73 6.83 8.22
N THR A 82 13.75 6.43 9.05
CA THR A 82 13.59 5.03 9.44
C THR A 82 12.82 4.22 8.40
N VAL A 83 12.07 4.86 7.49
CA VAL A 83 11.28 4.17 6.47
C VAL A 83 12.19 3.71 5.33
N THR A 84 12.27 2.40 5.15
CA THR A 84 13.05 1.77 4.06
C THR A 84 12.15 1.43 2.87
N TYR A 85 10.95 0.93 3.16
CA TYR A 85 9.97 0.50 2.19
C TYR A 85 8.63 1.18 2.39
N VAL A 86 7.99 1.50 1.26
CA VAL A 86 6.59 1.91 1.23
C VAL A 86 5.78 0.78 0.61
N TRP A 87 4.90 0.23 1.41
CA TRP A 87 4.00 -0.84 1.02
C TRP A 87 2.63 -0.31 0.67
N PHE A 88 2.07 -0.77 -0.43
CA PHE A 88 0.74 -0.42 -0.86
C PHE A 88 -0.19 -1.59 -0.54
N ASP A 89 -0.88 -1.50 0.59
CA ASP A 89 -1.79 -2.51 1.09
C ASP A 89 -3.14 -2.40 0.41
N LEU A 90 -3.62 -3.52 -0.13
CA LEU A 90 -4.93 -3.65 -0.74
C LEU A 90 -5.97 -4.03 0.32
N GLY A 91 -7.14 -3.43 0.21
CA GLY A 91 -8.31 -3.77 1.01
C GLY A 91 -9.58 -3.64 0.21
N ILE A 92 -10.70 -3.95 0.87
CA ILE A 92 -12.04 -3.68 0.33
C ILE A 92 -12.84 -2.87 1.34
N ASN A 93 -13.56 -1.85 0.87
CA ASN A 93 -14.44 -1.06 1.72
C ASN A 93 -15.87 -1.64 1.77
N ALA A 94 -16.72 -1.06 2.62
CA ALA A 94 -18.12 -1.46 2.76
C ALA A 94 -18.98 -1.28 1.50
N LYS A 95 -18.47 -0.62 0.45
CA LYS A 95 -19.12 -0.43 -0.85
C LYS A 95 -18.57 -1.37 -1.91
N ASN A 96 -17.89 -2.46 -1.53
CA ASN A 96 -17.27 -3.40 -2.47
C ASN A 96 -16.29 -2.72 -3.46
N GLN A 97 -15.56 -1.71 -2.99
CA GLN A 97 -14.50 -1.05 -3.77
C GLN A 97 -13.14 -1.43 -3.19
N ILE A 98 -12.18 -1.70 -4.08
CA ILE A 98 -10.78 -1.85 -3.69
C ILE A 98 -10.31 -0.54 -3.05
N THR A 99 -9.46 -0.63 -2.03
CA THR A 99 -8.82 0.52 -1.39
C THR A 99 -7.32 0.29 -1.30
N PHE A 100 -6.54 1.37 -1.39
CA PHE A 100 -5.09 1.32 -1.19
C PHE A 100 -4.68 2.17 0.01
N THR A 101 -3.79 1.64 0.84
CA THR A 101 -3.08 2.37 1.90
C THR A 101 -1.59 2.23 1.69
N ALA A 102 -0.86 3.34 1.63
CA ALA A 102 0.59 3.34 1.65
C ALA A 102 1.07 3.26 3.10
N THR A 103 1.86 2.26 3.45
CA THR A 103 2.38 1.99 4.79
C THR A 103 3.90 2.04 4.74
N GLY A 104 4.50 2.97 5.48
CA GLY A 104 5.95 3.03 5.67
C GLY A 104 6.34 2.11 6.82
N GLU A 105 7.26 1.19 6.55
CA GLU A 105 7.82 0.29 7.55
C GLU A 105 9.31 0.57 7.74
N ASP A 106 9.79 0.39 8.97
CA ASP A 106 11.21 0.45 9.28
C ASP A 106 11.92 -0.88 9.05
N VAL A 107 13.23 -0.92 9.34
CA VAL A 107 14.07 -2.13 9.23
C VAL A 107 13.65 -3.30 10.13
N ASN A 108 12.72 -3.09 11.07
CA ASN A 108 12.18 -4.11 11.98
C ASN A 108 10.70 -4.42 11.66
N ASP A 109 10.24 -4.07 10.45
CA ASP A 109 8.85 -4.15 10.00
C ASP A 109 7.87 -3.36 10.88
N ALA A 110 8.32 -2.41 11.69
CA ALA A 110 7.43 -1.60 12.51
C ALA A 110 6.74 -0.57 11.61
N ILE A 111 5.41 -0.51 11.68
CA ILE A 111 4.65 0.54 10.98
C ILE A 111 5.05 1.88 11.59
N VAL A 112 5.60 2.75 10.75
CA VAL A 112 5.99 4.12 11.09
C VAL A 112 4.79 5.04 10.88
N GLU A 113 4.22 5.03 9.67
CA GLU A 113 3.10 5.87 9.28
C GLU A 113 2.32 5.27 8.10
N GLN A 114 1.07 5.73 7.92
CA GLN A 114 0.16 5.24 6.88
C GLN A 114 -0.55 6.40 6.18
N VAL A 115 -0.69 6.30 4.87
CA VAL A 115 -1.41 7.26 4.02
C VAL A 115 -2.47 6.51 3.22
N THR A 116 -3.74 6.75 3.50
CA THR A 116 -4.85 6.12 2.74
C THR A 116 -5.16 6.92 1.48
N SER A 117 -5.32 6.22 0.36
CA SER A 117 -5.75 6.83 -0.91
C SER A 117 -7.22 7.25 -0.88
N LYS A 118 -7.55 8.27 -1.67
CA LYS A 118 -8.92 8.66 -2.00
C LYS A 118 -9.34 8.00 -3.31
N ILE A 119 -10.49 7.33 -3.32
CA ILE A 119 -11.09 6.80 -4.54
C ILE A 119 -11.64 7.96 -5.38
N VAL A 120 -11.23 8.04 -6.65
CA VAL A 120 -11.70 9.05 -7.60
C VAL A 120 -12.47 8.37 -8.73
N SER A 121 -13.74 8.73 -8.87
CA SER A 121 -14.61 8.30 -9.96
C SER A 121 -14.83 9.45 -10.94
N THR A 122 -14.10 9.45 -12.06
CA THR A 122 -14.26 10.41 -13.14
C THR A 122 -14.13 9.71 -14.50
N LYS A 123 -14.86 10.19 -15.50
CA LYS A 123 -14.79 9.64 -16.87
C LYS A 123 -13.62 10.23 -17.68
N THR A 124 -13.00 11.32 -17.22
CA THR A 124 -11.97 12.06 -17.95
C THR A 124 -10.80 11.15 -18.38
N TYR A 125 -10.25 10.37 -17.46
CA TYR A 125 -9.10 9.51 -17.74
C TYR A 125 -9.52 8.13 -18.26
N GLN A 126 -10.75 7.70 -17.98
CA GLN A 126 -11.29 6.45 -18.52
C GLN A 126 -11.39 6.47 -20.05
N ALA A 127 -11.38 7.65 -20.70
CA ALA A 127 -11.41 7.79 -22.15
C ALA A 127 -10.09 8.27 -22.79
N ASN A 128 -9.23 9.01 -22.05
CA ASN A 128 -8.19 9.85 -22.67
C ASN A 128 -6.74 9.49 -22.29
N PHE A 129 -6.41 8.20 -22.16
CA PHE A 129 -5.00 7.77 -22.05
C PHE A 129 -4.24 7.90 -23.37
N SER A 130 -4.88 8.27 -24.48
CA SER A 130 -4.26 8.45 -25.79
C SER A 130 -3.10 9.44 -25.80
N VAL A 131 -3.05 10.37 -24.84
CA VAL A 131 -1.90 11.27 -24.64
C VAL A 131 -0.58 10.50 -24.51
N PHE A 132 -0.57 9.32 -23.88
CA PHE A 132 0.63 8.49 -23.76
C PHE A 132 1.18 7.98 -25.11
N ASN A 133 0.36 7.89 -26.17
CA ASN A 133 0.83 7.50 -27.51
C ASN A 133 1.49 8.65 -28.28
N THR A 134 1.25 9.89 -27.86
CA THR A 134 1.78 11.08 -28.53
C THR A 134 3.12 11.56 -27.94
N VAL A 135 3.45 11.04 -26.76
CA VAL A 135 4.62 11.40 -25.97
C VAL A 135 5.70 10.35 -26.22
N LYS A 136 6.90 10.79 -26.64
CA LYS A 136 8.02 9.87 -26.92
C LYS A 136 8.43 9.12 -25.65
N ASP A 137 8.82 7.86 -25.82
CA ASP A 137 9.48 7.10 -24.76
C ASP A 137 10.86 7.69 -24.49
N ILE A 138 11.26 7.71 -23.23
CA ILE A 138 12.60 8.09 -22.79
C ILE A 138 13.30 6.82 -22.33
N SER A 139 14.52 6.60 -22.80
CA SER A 139 15.34 5.47 -22.36
C SER A 139 16.00 5.81 -21.03
N PHE A 140 15.76 4.99 -20.01
CA PHE A 140 16.49 5.04 -18.76
C PHE A 140 17.42 3.83 -18.73
N GLY A 141 18.67 4.01 -18.31
CA GLY A 141 19.56 2.87 -18.09
C GLY A 141 18.99 1.88 -17.06
N ASP A 142 19.53 0.67 -17.03
CA ASP A 142 19.03 -0.53 -16.31
C ASP A 142 18.74 -0.37 -14.80
N LYS A 143 19.06 0.79 -14.22
CA LYS A 143 18.88 1.11 -12.79
C LYS A 143 17.45 1.53 -12.42
N PHE A 144 16.55 1.75 -13.39
CA PHE A 144 15.20 2.27 -13.13
C PHE A 144 14.09 1.42 -13.77
N ASN A 145 14.12 0.11 -13.50
CA ASN A 145 13.19 -0.88 -14.07
C ASN A 145 11.71 -0.73 -13.64
N HIS A 146 11.42 0.15 -12.68
CA HIS A 146 10.05 0.50 -12.27
C HIS A 146 9.44 1.63 -13.10
N ILE A 147 10.24 2.34 -13.90
CA ILE A 147 9.73 3.40 -14.78
C ILE A 147 9.18 2.75 -16.04
N LEU A 148 7.89 2.89 -16.26
CA LEU A 148 7.26 2.44 -17.48
C LEU A 148 7.59 3.39 -18.64
N THR A 149 7.81 2.80 -19.81
CA THR A 149 7.69 3.55 -21.07
C THR A 149 6.26 4.10 -21.19
N ASN A 150 6.08 5.24 -21.86
CA ASN A 150 4.74 5.78 -22.09
C ASN A 150 3.89 4.80 -22.87
N LYS A 151 4.51 4.09 -23.82
CA LYS A 151 3.88 2.99 -24.56
C LYS A 151 3.40 1.88 -23.62
N ASP A 152 4.23 1.38 -22.71
CA ASP A 152 3.83 0.32 -21.78
C ASP A 152 2.73 0.80 -20.82
N ALA A 153 2.85 2.02 -20.28
CA ALA A 153 1.81 2.61 -19.43
C ALA A 153 0.46 2.69 -20.16
N TYR A 154 0.46 3.18 -21.41
CA TYR A 154 -0.74 3.21 -22.24
C TYR A 154 -1.34 1.82 -22.45
N GLN A 155 -0.49 0.85 -22.80
CA GLN A 155 -0.91 -0.53 -23.05
C GLN A 155 -1.52 -1.14 -21.79
N TYR A 156 -0.90 -0.95 -20.63
CA TYR A 156 -1.38 -1.51 -19.37
C TYR A 156 -2.73 -0.95 -18.98
N LEU A 157 -2.88 0.38 -19.06
CA LEU A 157 -4.14 1.08 -18.73
C LEU A 157 -5.27 0.72 -19.70
N THR A 158 -4.95 0.52 -20.98
CA THR A 158 -5.95 0.15 -22.00
C THR A 158 -6.35 -1.31 -21.87
N ALA A 159 -5.38 -2.21 -21.65
CA ALA A 159 -5.64 -3.64 -21.45
C ALA A 159 -6.54 -3.89 -20.23
N MET A 160 -6.36 -3.10 -19.16
CA MET A 160 -7.19 -3.21 -17.96
C MET A 160 -8.68 -2.98 -18.23
N LYS A 161 -9.04 -2.09 -19.16
CA LYS A 161 -10.45 -1.83 -19.50
C LYS A 161 -11.14 -3.10 -20.04
N SER A 162 -10.43 -3.85 -20.87
CA SER A 162 -10.90 -5.13 -21.40
C SER A 162 -10.86 -6.23 -20.34
N ALA A 163 -9.86 -6.18 -19.44
CA ALA A 163 -9.68 -7.15 -18.37
C ALA A 163 -10.88 -7.20 -17.40
N TYR A 164 -11.66 -6.12 -17.27
CA TYR A 164 -12.86 -6.14 -16.42
C TYR A 164 -13.91 -7.18 -16.83
N ASN A 165 -13.95 -7.60 -18.10
CA ASN A 165 -14.83 -8.68 -18.54
C ASN A 165 -14.44 -10.05 -17.95
N ASN A 166 -13.19 -10.21 -17.55
CA ASN A 166 -12.66 -11.39 -16.86
C ASN A 166 -11.75 -10.94 -15.70
N PHE A 167 -12.31 -10.09 -14.83
CA PHE A 167 -11.53 -9.38 -13.81
C PHE A 167 -10.82 -10.35 -12.86
N GLU A 168 -11.49 -11.43 -12.46
CA GLU A 168 -10.92 -12.45 -11.57
C GLU A 168 -9.63 -13.08 -12.15
N ALA A 169 -9.60 -13.44 -13.43
CA ALA A 169 -8.40 -14.00 -14.06
C ALA A 169 -7.23 -13.00 -14.14
N SER A 170 -7.54 -11.69 -14.15
CA SER A 170 -6.52 -10.63 -14.08
C SER A 170 -5.97 -10.46 -12.66
N LEU A 171 -6.80 -10.62 -11.63
CA LEU A 171 -6.38 -10.55 -10.23
C LEU A 171 -5.56 -11.77 -9.81
N ASP A 172 -5.93 -12.92 -10.37
CA ASP A 172 -5.38 -14.21 -10.03
C ASP A 172 -3.92 -14.35 -10.49
N GLN A 173 -3.00 -14.30 -9.55
CA GLN A 173 -1.60 -14.68 -9.75
C GLN A 173 -1.41 -16.08 -9.16
N GLU A 174 -1.60 -17.11 -9.99
CA GLU A 174 -1.35 -18.52 -9.66
C GLU A 174 -2.22 -19.08 -8.51
N GLY A 175 -3.50 -18.74 -8.54
CA GLY A 175 -4.51 -19.09 -7.53
C GLY A 175 -4.65 -18.06 -6.41
N GLN A 176 -3.90 -16.95 -6.42
CA GLN A 176 -3.84 -16.00 -5.31
C GLN A 176 -4.04 -14.55 -5.72
N ARG A 177 -4.62 -13.75 -4.80
CA ARG A 177 -4.76 -12.30 -4.97
C ARG A 177 -3.66 -11.56 -4.25
N VAL A 178 -3.09 -10.55 -4.90
CA VAL A 178 -2.07 -9.67 -4.32
C VAL A 178 -2.67 -8.91 -3.13
N GLU A 179 -2.04 -9.03 -1.95
CA GLU A 179 -2.45 -8.36 -0.72
C GLU A 179 -1.76 -7.01 -0.52
N ARG A 180 -0.47 -6.97 -0.87
CA ARG A 180 0.38 -5.78 -0.79
C ARG A 180 1.48 -5.88 -1.82
N PHE A 181 2.04 -4.74 -2.21
CA PHE A 181 3.27 -4.67 -2.99
C PHE A 181 4.13 -3.53 -2.45
N GLY A 182 5.46 -3.66 -2.58
CA GLY A 182 6.42 -2.72 -1.99
C GLY A 182 7.17 -1.94 -3.06
N LEU A 183 7.55 -0.71 -2.72
CA LEU A 183 8.52 0.09 -3.46
C LEU A 183 9.54 0.65 -2.47
N ASP A 184 10.80 0.76 -2.88
CA ASP A 184 11.81 1.46 -2.09
C ASP A 184 11.35 2.90 -1.81
N ALA A 185 11.59 3.38 -0.58
CA ALA A 185 11.29 4.77 -0.22
C ALA A 185 11.95 5.77 -1.19
N MET A 186 13.14 5.44 -1.73
CA MET A 186 13.84 6.24 -2.73
C MET A 186 13.09 6.31 -4.07
N VAL A 187 12.47 5.20 -4.50
CA VAL A 187 11.66 5.17 -5.73
C VAL A 187 10.43 6.04 -5.55
N VAL A 188 9.73 5.90 -4.42
CA VAL A 188 8.58 6.76 -4.08
C VAL A 188 9.00 8.23 -4.01
N LYS A 189 10.12 8.55 -3.37
CA LYS A 189 10.69 9.90 -3.33
C LYS A 189 10.89 10.47 -4.71
N ARG A 190 11.44 9.68 -5.63
CA ARG A 190 11.61 10.09 -7.01
C ARG A 190 10.28 10.37 -7.74
N MET A 191 9.23 9.59 -7.48
CA MET A 191 7.89 9.86 -8.03
C MET A 191 7.38 11.24 -7.58
N LEU A 192 7.60 11.58 -6.31
CA LEU A 192 7.12 12.80 -5.67
C LEU A 192 7.97 14.05 -5.99
N MET A 193 9.17 13.89 -6.56
CA MET A 193 10.01 14.99 -7.05
C MET A 193 9.55 15.56 -8.40
N THR A 194 8.43 15.07 -8.94
CA THR A 194 7.81 15.60 -10.16
C THR A 194 7.43 17.06 -9.98
N GLN A 195 7.88 17.93 -10.88
CA GLN A 195 7.51 19.36 -10.84
C GLN A 195 5.99 19.53 -10.93
N ASN A 196 5.44 20.41 -10.08
CA ASN A 196 4.00 20.71 -10.00
C ASN A 196 3.10 19.52 -9.59
N ILE A 197 3.66 18.44 -9.06
CA ILE A 197 2.85 17.34 -8.54
C ILE A 197 2.09 17.78 -7.29
N HIS A 198 0.79 17.56 -7.30
CA HIS A 198 -0.10 17.81 -6.18
C HIS A 198 -0.71 16.51 -5.63
N ARG A 199 -0.94 15.53 -6.51
CA ARG A 199 -1.43 14.19 -6.15
C ARG A 199 -0.63 13.12 -6.88
N LEU A 200 -0.48 11.97 -6.26
CA LEU A 200 0.00 10.76 -6.92
C LEU A 200 -1.21 9.86 -7.21
N GLY A 201 -1.55 9.69 -8.49
CA GLY A 201 -2.62 8.80 -8.92
C GLY A 201 -2.11 7.39 -9.12
N LEU A 202 -2.70 6.42 -8.43
CA LEU A 202 -2.52 4.99 -8.66
C LEU A 202 -3.68 4.50 -9.54
N PHE A 203 -3.37 3.98 -10.72
CA PHE A 203 -4.31 3.41 -11.66
C PHE A 203 -4.15 1.90 -11.71
N LEU A 204 -5.23 1.14 -11.92
CA LEU A 204 -5.11 -0.29 -12.21
C LEU A 204 -4.75 -0.47 -13.69
N GLY A 205 -3.74 -1.30 -13.94
CA GLY A 205 -3.29 -1.72 -15.27
C GLY A 205 -3.34 -3.24 -15.40
N GLN A 206 -3.21 -3.75 -16.63
CA GLN A 206 -2.94 -5.16 -16.89
C GLN A 206 -1.60 -5.29 -17.61
N ASN A 207 -0.65 -6.01 -17.02
CA ASN A 207 0.71 -6.14 -17.55
C ASN A 207 0.79 -7.13 -18.73
N LYS A 208 1.99 -7.29 -19.31
CA LYS A 208 2.25 -8.22 -20.44
C LYS A 208 1.96 -9.70 -20.12
N LYS A 209 1.91 -10.06 -18.83
CA LYS A 209 1.53 -11.40 -18.35
C LYS A 209 0.01 -11.54 -18.11
N GLN A 210 -0.77 -10.55 -18.56
CA GLN A 210 -2.23 -10.47 -18.37
C GLN A 210 -2.66 -10.39 -16.89
N LYS A 211 -1.76 -10.01 -15.99
CA LYS A 211 -2.04 -9.86 -14.56
C LYS A 211 -2.23 -8.41 -14.18
N MET A 212 -3.10 -8.16 -13.20
CA MET A 212 -3.33 -6.84 -12.63
C MET A 212 -2.00 -6.29 -12.12
N THR A 213 -1.75 -5.04 -12.46
CA THR A 213 -0.67 -4.24 -11.91
C THR A 213 -1.18 -2.83 -11.57
N THR A 214 -0.32 -1.99 -11.01
CA THR A 214 -0.61 -0.59 -10.74
C THR A 214 0.29 0.29 -11.58
N VAL A 215 -0.27 1.39 -12.07
CA VAL A 215 0.44 2.43 -12.80
C VAL A 215 0.33 3.72 -12.00
N PHE A 216 1.45 4.24 -11.49
CA PHE A 216 1.52 5.49 -10.75
C PHE A 216 1.80 6.66 -11.69
N ILE A 217 0.99 7.70 -11.64
CA ILE A 217 1.13 8.89 -12.47
C ILE A 217 0.93 10.14 -11.60
N GLY A 218 1.85 11.10 -11.70
CA GLY A 218 1.71 12.39 -11.02
C GLY A 218 0.55 13.20 -11.60
N MET A 219 -0.11 13.99 -10.76
CA MET A 219 -1.22 14.86 -11.16
C MET A 219 -1.04 16.27 -10.60
N ASP A 220 -1.41 17.28 -11.37
CA ASP A 220 -1.38 18.68 -10.94
C ASP A 220 -2.57 19.03 -10.02
N GLN A 221 -2.63 20.29 -9.59
CA GLN A 221 -3.72 20.79 -8.74
C GLN A 221 -5.10 20.73 -9.42
N GLY A 222 -5.14 20.84 -10.75
CA GLY A 222 -6.34 20.69 -11.59
C GLY A 222 -6.72 19.23 -11.86
N ASN A 223 -5.99 18.26 -11.30
CA ASN A 223 -6.06 16.83 -11.58
C ASN A 223 -5.57 16.44 -12.98
N ASN A 224 -4.95 17.30 -13.76
CA ASN A 224 -4.40 16.88 -15.06
C ASN A 224 -3.25 15.91 -14.84
N LEU A 225 -3.14 14.89 -15.70
CA LEU A 225 -2.02 13.95 -15.66
C LEU A 225 -0.74 14.69 -16.06
N LEU A 226 0.26 14.64 -15.19
CA LEU A 226 1.60 15.10 -15.50
C LEU A 226 2.26 14.00 -16.32
N ILE A 227 2.29 14.17 -17.64
CA ILE A 227 2.93 13.26 -18.59
C ILE A 227 3.92 14.11 -19.38
N ASP A 228 5.19 14.05 -19.01
CA ASP A 228 6.23 14.85 -19.66
C ASP A 228 6.93 14.06 -20.78
N ALA A 229 7.01 14.65 -21.97
CA ALA A 229 7.75 14.13 -23.13
C ALA A 229 9.16 14.71 -23.24
N SER A 230 9.47 15.77 -22.49
CA SER A 230 10.34 16.82 -23.02
C SER A 230 11.77 16.87 -22.49
N THR A 231 12.14 16.08 -21.47
CA THR A 231 13.51 16.12 -20.95
C THR A 231 14.06 14.74 -20.61
N ASP A 232 15.16 14.36 -21.27
CA ASP A 232 15.95 13.13 -21.03
C ASP A 232 16.56 13.08 -19.62
N ILE A 233 16.44 14.16 -18.84
CA ILE A 233 17.11 14.38 -17.56
C ILE A 233 16.11 14.32 -16.39
N SER A 234 14.81 14.46 -16.64
CA SER A 234 13.78 14.51 -15.59
C SER A 234 12.87 13.29 -15.61
N THR A 235 12.66 12.68 -14.45
CA THR A 235 11.57 11.71 -14.24
C THR A 235 10.27 12.36 -13.79
N ALA A 236 10.18 13.69 -13.88
CA ALA A 236 8.93 14.38 -13.63
C ALA A 236 7.85 13.90 -14.60
N GLY A 237 6.68 13.53 -14.08
CA GLY A 237 5.53 13.16 -14.88
C GLY A 237 5.69 11.82 -15.62
N LYS A 238 6.43 10.87 -15.04
CA LYS A 238 6.57 9.51 -15.58
C LYS A 238 5.59 8.56 -14.93
N ALA A 239 5.26 7.51 -15.68
CA ALA A 239 4.49 6.39 -15.18
C ALA A 239 5.41 5.38 -14.49
N PHE A 240 5.04 4.89 -13.32
CA PHE A 240 5.77 3.85 -12.61
C PHE A 240 4.89 2.63 -12.37
N ASP A 241 5.49 1.44 -12.21
CA ASP A 241 4.78 0.23 -11.81
C ASP A 241 5.53 -0.59 -10.76
N PHE A 242 4.89 -1.67 -10.30
CA PHE A 242 5.50 -2.64 -9.39
C PHE A 242 5.89 -3.96 -10.10
N THR A 243 5.85 -4.05 -11.44
CA THR A 243 5.99 -5.36 -12.13
C THR A 243 7.42 -5.86 -12.25
N SER A 244 8.41 -5.05 -11.88
CA SER A 244 9.84 -5.38 -11.91
C SER A 244 10.39 -5.80 -10.53
N PRO A 245 11.48 -6.60 -10.48
CA PRO A 245 11.90 -7.35 -9.30
C PRO A 245 12.27 -6.49 -8.09
N CYS A 246 12.11 -7.11 -6.92
CA CYS A 246 12.73 -6.80 -5.63
C CYS A 246 14.06 -6.02 -5.77
N PRO A 247 14.29 -4.98 -4.95
CA PRO A 247 15.56 -4.26 -4.92
C PRO A 247 16.75 -5.21 -4.73
N SER A 248 17.93 -4.82 -5.21
CA SER A 248 19.17 -5.63 -5.20
C SER A 248 19.65 -6.13 -3.83
N PHE A 249 19.02 -5.73 -2.73
CA PHE A 249 19.27 -6.30 -1.41
C PHE A 249 18.78 -7.75 -1.29
N CYS A 250 17.85 -8.19 -2.15
CA CYS A 250 17.40 -9.58 -2.23
C CYS A 250 18.50 -10.54 -2.74
N ASP A 251 19.60 -10.02 -3.32
CA ASP A 251 20.78 -10.82 -3.75
C ASP A 251 21.66 -11.30 -2.58
N SER A 252 21.60 -10.63 -1.43
CA SER A 252 22.38 -10.98 -0.24
C SER A 252 21.72 -12.07 0.62
N CYS A 253 20.45 -12.38 0.35
CA CYS A 253 19.76 -13.47 1.03
C CYS A 253 20.16 -14.80 0.38
N THR A 254 21.05 -15.54 1.04
CA THR A 254 21.53 -16.85 0.56
C THR A 254 20.38 -17.86 0.42
N TYR A 255 19.26 -17.62 1.10
CA TYR A 255 18.02 -18.41 1.02
C TYR A 255 17.16 -18.11 -0.22
N CYS A 256 17.26 -16.91 -0.81
CA CYS A 256 16.46 -16.52 -1.98
C CYS A 256 16.97 -17.14 -3.29
N LYS A 257 18.26 -17.48 -3.39
CA LYS A 257 18.86 -18.05 -4.62
C LYS A 257 18.26 -19.38 -5.06
N GLN A 258 17.66 -20.16 -4.15
CA GLN A 258 17.10 -21.46 -4.48
C GLN A 258 15.66 -21.37 -5.04
N TYR A 259 15.01 -20.20 -4.94
CA TYR A 259 13.60 -20.01 -5.30
C TYR A 259 13.35 -18.98 -6.42
N CYS A 260 14.42 -18.45 -7.05
CA CYS A 260 14.29 -17.51 -8.18
C CYS A 260 13.62 -18.08 -9.44
N ASP A 261 13.48 -19.41 -9.54
CA ASP A 261 12.73 -20.08 -10.61
C ASP A 261 11.24 -20.33 -10.24
N SER A 262 10.81 -19.84 -9.08
CA SER A 262 9.43 -19.88 -8.59
C SER A 262 8.87 -18.46 -8.40
N PRO A 263 7.54 -18.30 -8.26
CA PRO A 263 6.89 -17.02 -8.49
C PRO A 263 7.23 -15.95 -7.46
N TRP A 264 7.48 -14.75 -7.98
CA TRP A 264 8.01 -13.51 -7.40
C TRP A 264 7.43 -13.01 -6.06
N TRP A 265 6.34 -13.59 -5.56
CA TRP A 265 5.71 -13.19 -4.30
C TRP A 265 6.25 -13.92 -3.06
N MET A 266 7.01 -15.03 -3.22
CA MET A 266 7.67 -15.70 -2.09
C MET A 266 8.93 -14.99 -1.58
N CYS A 267 9.57 -14.11 -2.36
CA CYS A 267 10.78 -13.41 -1.91
C CYS A 267 10.52 -12.30 -0.88
N CYS A 268 9.28 -11.83 -0.71
CA CYS A 268 8.97 -10.69 0.15
C CYS A 268 8.46 -11.09 1.56
N ILE A 269 8.36 -12.38 1.89
CA ILE A 269 7.78 -12.86 3.16
C ILE A 269 8.86 -13.38 4.14
N GLY A 270 10.16 -13.27 3.82
CA GLY A 270 11.20 -13.84 4.68
C GLY A 270 12.62 -13.32 4.47
N CYS A 271 12.79 -12.02 4.27
CA CYS A 271 14.06 -11.32 4.45
C CYS A 271 13.94 -10.39 5.66
#